data_AF-A0A640W5P2-F1
#
_entry.id   AF-A0A640W5P2-F1
#
_cell.length_a   1.000
_cell.length_b   1.000
_cell.length_c   1.000
_cell.angle_alpha   90.00
_cell.angle_beta   90.00
_cell.angle_gamma   90.00
#
_symmetry.space_group_name_H-M   'P 1'
#
loop_
_entity.id
_entity.type
_entity.pdbx_description
1 polymer ?
#
loop_
_entity_poly.entity_id
_entity_poly.type
_entity_poly.pdbx_seq_one_letter_code
_entity_poly.pdbx_strand_id
1 'polypeptide(L)' 'VIIAVAGMDGILPTVVSNFVSSPVIAVPTSIGYGTGLHGLVALATMLNSCSPGIVVVNIDNGFGAGVAAHLINSKK' A
#
# COMPACT_ATOMS: atom_id res chain seq x y z
N VAL A 1 -1.89 11.46 5.83
CA VAL A 1 -1.37 10.13 5.43
C VAL A 1 -2.55 9.20 5.20
N ILE A 2 -2.52 8.39 4.13
CA ILE A 2 -3.57 7.41 3.83
C ILE A 2 -2.94 6.02 3.87
N ILE A 3 -3.60 5.06 4.51
CA ILE A 3 -3.20 3.64 4.46
C ILE A 3 -4.17 2.92 3.54
N ALA A 4 -3.68 2.36 2.44
CA ALA A 4 -4.46 1.64 1.45
C ALA A 4 -4.12 0.14 1.49
N VAL A 5 -5.13 -0.68 1.74
CA VAL A 5 -4.99 -2.14 1.93
C VAL A 5 -5.66 -2.85 0.75
N ALA A 6 -4.93 -3.67 0.00
CA ALA A 6 -5.47 -4.37 -1.18
C ALA A 6 -4.72 -5.68 -1.50
N GLY A 7 -5.42 -6.69 -2.03
CA GLY A 7 -4.84 -8.04 -2.23
C GLY A 7 -5.12 -8.77 -3.55
N MET A 8 -6.01 -8.29 -4.42
CA MET A 8 -6.26 -8.93 -5.72
C MET A 8 -5.13 -8.63 -6.72
N ASP A 9 -5.26 -7.50 -7.41
CA ASP A 9 -4.36 -6.92 -8.38
C ASP A 9 -3.54 -5.77 -7.78
N GLY A 10 -3.90 -5.27 -6.58
CA GLY A 10 -3.07 -4.35 -5.80
C GLY A 10 -2.99 -2.92 -6.35
N ILE A 11 -3.91 -2.52 -7.24
CA ILE A 11 -3.86 -1.24 -7.96
C ILE A 11 -4.38 -0.06 -7.11
N LEU A 12 -5.20 -0.34 -6.09
CA LEU A 12 -5.86 0.69 -5.26
C LEU A 12 -4.91 1.80 -4.77
N PRO A 13 -3.73 1.51 -4.17
CA PRO A 13 -2.84 2.55 -3.68
C PRO A 13 -2.33 3.47 -4.79
N THR A 14 -2.07 2.92 -5.98
CA THR A 14 -1.64 3.64 -7.19
C THR A 14 -2.70 4.60 -7.69
N VAL A 15 -3.98 4.21 -7.65
CA VAL A 15 -5.07 5.10 -8.02
C VAL A 15 -5.17 6.22 -6.99
N VAL A 16 -5.24 5.86 -5.72
CA VAL A 16 -5.46 6.81 -4.62
C VAL A 16 -4.37 7.88 -4.57
N SER A 17 -3.08 7.51 -4.72
CA SER A 17 -1.95 8.44 -4.68
C SER A 17 -1.98 9.52 -5.77
N ASN A 18 -2.67 9.28 -6.90
CA ASN A 18 -2.81 10.28 -7.96
C ASN A 18 -3.93 11.30 -7.69
N PHE A 19 -4.86 11.01 -6.77
CA PHE A 19 -5.99 11.89 -6.44
C PHE A 19 -5.81 12.66 -5.13
N VAL A 20 -4.71 12.43 -4.42
CA VAL A 20 -4.48 12.98 -3.08
C VAL A 20 -3.09 13.59 -2.99
N SER A 21 -2.99 14.71 -2.27
CA SER A 21 -1.70 15.34 -1.97
C SER A 21 -0.96 14.71 -0.79
N SER A 22 -1.63 13.82 -0.05
CA SER A 22 -1.05 13.10 1.09
C SER A 22 -0.25 11.87 0.66
N PRO A 23 0.82 11.49 1.38
CA PRO A 23 1.49 10.21 1.13
C PRO A 23 0.55 9.02 1.38
N VAL A 24 0.69 8.00 0.55
CA VAL A 24 -0.11 6.76 0.58
C VAL A 24 0.79 5.60 0.99
N ILE A 25 0.43 4.91 2.06
CA ILE A 25 1.09 3.69 2.51
C ILE A 25 0.30 2.50 1.98
N ALA A 26 0.92 1.72 1.10
CA ALA A 26 0.35 0.56 0.46
C ALA A 26 0.63 -0.71 1.28
N VAL A 27 -0.42 -1.39 1.72
CA VAL A 27 -0.36 -2.66 2.44
C VAL A 27 -0.92 -3.76 1.53
N PRO A 28 -0.05 -4.59 0.92
CA PRO A 28 -0.52 -5.75 0.18
C PRO A 28 -1.11 -6.76 1.15
N THR A 29 -2.29 -7.31 0.86
CA THR A 29 -2.87 -8.38 1.69
C THR A 29 -2.70 -9.74 1.04
N SER A 30 -2.51 -10.78 1.86
CA SER A 30 -2.49 -12.16 1.39
C SER A 30 -3.86 -12.65 0.93
N ILE A 31 -4.91 -11.94 1.33
CA ILE A 31 -6.31 -12.23 1.01
C ILE A 31 -6.69 -11.53 -0.29
N GLY A 32 -7.22 -12.30 -1.24
CA GLY A 32 -7.69 -11.85 -2.55
C GLY A 32 -8.23 -13.05 -3.31
N TYR A 33 -8.99 -12.82 -4.39
CA TYR A 33 -9.49 -13.92 -5.21
C TYR A 33 -8.55 -14.22 -6.38
N GLY A 34 -8.65 -15.45 -6.93
CA GLY A 34 -7.95 -15.85 -8.14
C GLY A 34 -6.44 -16.00 -7.96
N THR A 35 -5.66 -15.31 -8.79
CA THR A 35 -4.20 -15.45 -8.89
C THR A 35 -3.42 -14.61 -7.89
N GLY A 36 -3.99 -14.24 -6.73
CA GLY A 36 -3.35 -13.33 -5.77
C GLY A 36 -2.02 -13.84 -5.16
N LEU A 37 -1.72 -15.15 -5.28
CA LEU A 37 -0.50 -15.81 -4.79
C LEU A 37 -0.11 -15.38 -3.36
N HIS A 38 -1.05 -15.46 -2.42
CA HIS A 38 -0.88 -15.02 -1.02
C HIS A 38 -0.32 -13.60 -0.90
N GLY A 39 -0.77 -12.70 -1.77
CA GLY A 39 -0.39 -11.27 -1.75
C GLY A 39 0.86 -10.95 -2.55
N LEU A 40 1.53 -11.94 -3.16
CA LEU A 40 2.72 -11.69 -3.97
C LEU A 40 2.40 -10.87 -5.24
N VAL A 41 1.23 -11.12 -5.85
CA VAL A 41 0.78 -10.31 -7.00
C VAL A 41 0.49 -8.88 -6.57
N ALA A 42 -0.24 -8.69 -5.47
CA ALA A 42 -0.51 -7.36 -4.94
C ALA A 42 0.78 -6.61 -4.57
N LEU A 43 1.73 -7.28 -3.90
CA LEU A 43 3.04 -6.72 -3.56
C LEU A 43 3.81 -6.30 -4.82
N ALA A 44 3.90 -7.18 -5.83
CA ALA A 44 4.58 -6.89 -7.07
C ALA A 44 3.95 -5.70 -7.81
N THR A 45 2.61 -5.63 -7.88
CA THR A 45 1.93 -4.48 -8.49
C THR A 45 2.21 -3.18 -7.74
N MET A 46 2.13 -3.19 -6.41
CA MET A 46 2.37 -2.01 -5.59
C MET A 46 3.82 -1.51 -5.72
N LEU A 47 4.81 -2.41 -5.75
CA LEU A 47 6.22 -2.07 -5.94
C LEU A 47 6.54 -1.57 -7.35
N ASN A 48 5.81 -2.04 -8.36
CA ASN A 48 5.95 -1.57 -9.74
C ASN A 48 5.20 -0.25 -10.02
N SER A 49 4.57 0.35 -9.02
CA SER A 49 3.84 1.60 -9.21
C SER A 49 4.79 2.76 -9.54
N CYS A 50 4.48 3.50 -10.60
CA CYS A 50 5.15 4.75 -10.95
C CYS A 50 4.53 5.97 -10.26
N SER A 51 3.47 5.79 -9.47
CA SER A 51 2.82 6.93 -8.83
C SER A 51 3.71 7.50 -7.71
N PRO A 52 3.93 8.81 -7.67
CA PRO A 52 4.71 9.43 -6.60
C PRO A 52 3.97 9.31 -5.26
N GLY A 53 4.73 9.34 -4.16
CA GLY A 53 4.19 9.41 -2.80
C GLY A 53 3.66 8.09 -2.24
N ILE A 54 3.98 6.96 -2.87
CA ILE A 54 3.66 5.62 -2.36
C ILE A 54 4.80 5.06 -1.51
N VAL A 55 4.47 4.45 -0.37
CA VAL A 55 5.36 3.63 0.43
C VAL A 55 4.74 2.25 0.58
N VAL A 56 5.44 1.19 0.16
CA VAL A 56 4.94 -0.18 0.25
C VAL A 56 5.50 -0.87 1.50
N VAL A 57 4.64 -1.57 2.25
CA VAL A 57 5.06 -2.42 3.38
C VAL A 57 4.95 -3.90 3.02
N ASN A 58 5.48 -4.76 3.89
CA ASN A 58 5.35 -6.21 3.75
C ASN A 58 3.87 -6.65 3.68
N ILE A 59 3.65 -7.83 3.09
CA ILE A 59 2.33 -8.47 3.01
C ILE A 59 1.73 -8.59 4.42
N ASP A 60 0.47 -8.18 4.54
CA ASP A 60 -0.34 -8.13 5.77
C ASP A 60 0.23 -7.25 6.91
N ASN A 61 1.28 -6.45 6.66
CA ASN A 61 1.93 -5.65 7.69
C ASN A 61 1.20 -4.33 7.98
N GLY A 62 -0.05 -4.42 8.42
CA GLY A 62 -0.85 -3.26 8.84
C GLY A 62 -0.26 -2.52 10.05
N PHE A 63 0.43 -3.23 10.94
CA PHE A 63 1.14 -2.63 12.07
C PHE A 63 2.25 -1.69 11.61
N GLY A 64 3.13 -2.17 10.72
CA GLY A 64 4.21 -1.36 10.16
C GLY A 64 3.68 -0.13 9.41
N ALA A 65 2.55 -0.28 8.71
CA ALA A 65 1.89 0.84 8.07
C ALA A 65 1.38 1.89 9.06
N GLY A 66 0.77 1.47 10.17
CA GLY A 66 0.32 2.36 11.24
C GLY A 66 1.47 3.12 11.91
N VAL A 67 2.57 2.41 12.23
CA VAL A 67 3.78 3.03 12.79
C VAL A 67 4.38 4.04 11.82
N ALA A 68 4.52 3.67 10.54
CA ALA A 68 5.02 4.58 9.51
C ALA A 68 4.12 5.83 9.37
N ALA A 69 2.80 5.66 9.39
CA ALA A 69 1.85 6.77 9.34
C ALA A 69 2.02 7.72 10.54
N HIS A 70 2.18 7.17 11.74
CA HIS A 70 2.43 7.96 12.94
C HIS A 70 3.74 8.75 12.82
N LEU A 71 4.83 8.10 12.39
CA LEU A 71 6.13 8.76 12.23
C LEU A 71 6.08 9.89 11.19
N ILE A 72 5.36 9.69 10.08
CA ILE A 72 5.17 10.74 9.06
C ILE A 72 4.37 11.91 9.64
N ASN A 73 3.30 11.63 10.38
CA ASN A 73 2.42 12.68 10.91
C ASN A 73 3.01 13.42 12.13
N SER A 74 3.94 12.79 12.85
CA SER A 74 4.60 13.36 14.03
C SER A 74 5.85 14.17 13.69
N LYS A 75 6.36 14.09 12.45
CA LYS A 75 7.42 14.99 11.98
C LYS A 75 6.81 16.37 11.72
N LYS A 76 7.16 17.34 12.56
CA LYS A 76 6.88 18.77 12.35
C LYS A 76 7.63 19.30 11.13
#